data_AF-A0A1K2IVH4-F1
#
_entry.id   AF-A0A1K2IVH4-F1
#
_cell.length_a   1.000
_cell.length_b   1.000
_cell.length_c   1.000
_cell.angle_alpha   90.00
_cell.angle_beta   90.00
_cell.angle_gamma   90.00
#
_symmetry.space_group_name_H-M   'P 1'
#
loop_
_entity.id
_entity.type
_entity.pdbx_description
1 polymer ?
#
loop_
_entity_poly.entity_id
_entity_poly.type
_entity_poly.pdbx_seq_one_letter_code
_entity_poly.pdbx_strand_id
1 'polypeptide(L)'
;MKTILEIENQTVEFERNWFTGSFTYTINGARKTLDSSLNPFTHFSVQLSRAYELQIENSIVTVIKTRPLFFAGLRKHNYKFYINKQLVKEIESM
;
A
#
# COMPACT_ATOMS: atom_id res chain seq x y z
N MET A 1 -5.78 3.01 7.10
CA MET A 1 -4.86 4.02 6.55
C MET A 1 -5.51 4.68 5.34
N LYS A 2 -5.50 6.01 5.27
CA LYS A 2 -5.79 6.76 4.04
C LYS A 2 -4.65 7.75 3.82
N THR A 3 -4.10 7.81 2.62
CA THR A 3 -3.12 8.83 2.24
C THR A 3 -3.36 9.28 0.82
N ILE A 4 -3.04 10.54 0.55
CA ILE A 4 -3.08 11.13 -0.77
C ILE A 4 -1.63 11.41 -1.18
N LEU A 5 -1.32 11.12 -2.43
CA LEU A 5 -0.04 11.42 -3.08
C LEU A 5 -0.33 12.12 -4.40
N GLU A 6 0.45 13.15 -4.71
CA GLU A 6 0.43 13.79 -6.02
C GLU A 6 1.58 13.22 -6.86
N ILE A 7 1.24 12.64 -8.00
CA ILE A 7 2.17 11.93 -8.89
C ILE A 7 1.93 12.47 -10.30
N GLU A 8 2.90 13.18 -10.86
CA GLU A 8 2.81 13.76 -12.22
C GLU A 8 1.47 14.50 -12.49
N ASN A 9 1.06 15.39 -11.58
CA ASN A 9 -0.22 16.11 -11.58
C ASN A 9 -1.50 15.27 -11.41
N GLN A 10 -1.38 13.98 -11.08
CA GLN A 10 -2.51 13.14 -10.69
C GLN A 10 -2.58 12.99 -9.17
N THR A 11 -3.77 13.19 -8.62
CA THR A 11 -4.04 12.90 -7.22
C THR A 11 -4.37 11.42 -7.06
N VAL A 12 -3.50 10.69 -6.38
CA VAL A 12 -3.64 9.27 -6.10
C VAL A 12 -3.97 9.08 -4.64
N GLU A 13 -5.19 8.62 -4.36
CA GLU A 13 -5.61 8.27 -3.00
C GLU A 13 -5.37 6.79 -2.73
N PHE A 14 -4.57 6.49 -1.73
CA PHE A 14 -4.37 5.13 -1.22
C PHE A 14 -5.20 4.93 0.04
N GLU A 15 -5.99 3.87 0.07
CA GLU A 15 -6.84 3.52 1.20
C GLU A 15 -6.67 2.03 1.53
N ARG A 16 -6.24 1.76 2.77
CA ARG A 16 -6.24 0.42 3.35
C ARG A 16 -7.26 0.35 4.48
N ASN A 17 -8.22 -0.55 4.30
CA ASN A 17 -9.14 -0.94 5.36
C ASN A 17 -8.48 -1.99 6.27
N TRP A 18 -8.38 -1.69 7.57
CA TRP A 18 -7.79 -2.61 8.54
C TRP A 18 -8.74 -3.76 8.89
N PHE A 19 -10.05 -3.51 8.84
CA PHE A 19 -11.09 -4.47 9.19
C PHE A 19 -11.23 -5.58 8.14
N THR A 20 -11.24 -5.22 6.85
CA THR A 20 -11.33 -6.20 5.74
C THR A 20 -9.98 -6.61 5.18
N GLY A 21 -8.89 -5.94 5.58
CA GLY A 21 -7.56 -6.15 5.01
C GLY A 21 -7.36 -5.61 3.58
N SER A 22 -8.43 -5.14 2.92
CA SER A 22 -8.40 -4.68 1.53
C SER A 22 -7.51 -3.45 1.35
N PHE A 23 -6.71 -3.46 0.28
CA PHE A 23 -5.90 -2.32 -0.12
C PHE A 23 -6.32 -1.84 -1.50
N THR A 24 -6.77 -0.59 -1.57
CA THR A 24 -7.27 0.04 -2.79
C THR A 24 -6.57 1.36 -3.04
N TYR A 25 -6.49 1.75 -4.30
CA TYR A 25 -6.01 3.05 -4.72
C TYR A 25 -7.00 3.66 -5.72
N THR A 26 -7.16 4.97 -5.68
CA THR A 26 -8.04 5.72 -6.58
C THR A 26 -7.19 6.73 -7.34
N ILE A 27 -7.26 6.67 -8.68
CA ILE A 27 -6.58 7.61 -9.57
C ILE A 27 -7.65 8.27 -10.43
N ASN A 28 -7.71 9.60 -10.45
CA ASN A 28 -8.65 10.37 -11.30
C ASN A 28 -10.11 9.87 -11.19
N GLY A 29 -10.54 9.48 -9.98
CA GLY A 29 -11.89 8.95 -9.70
C GLY A 29 -12.08 7.46 -9.98
N ALA A 30 -11.14 6.77 -10.63
CA ALA A 30 -11.19 5.33 -10.84
C ALA A 30 -10.56 4.57 -9.66
N ARG A 31 -11.40 3.89 -8.87
CA ARG A 31 -10.96 3.03 -7.76
C ARG A 31 -10.49 1.67 -8.31
N LYS A 32 -9.25 1.32 -8.01
CA LYS A 32 -8.65 0.01 -8.32
C LYS A 32 -8.18 -0.68 -7.05
N THR A 33 -8.22 -2.01 -7.05
CA THR A 33 -7.79 -2.83 -5.91
C THR A 33 -6.35 -3.28 -6.12
N LEU A 34 -5.46 -2.95 -5.19
CA LEU A 34 -4.04 -3.37 -5.17
C LEU A 34 -3.88 -4.80 -4.69
N ASP A 35 -4.72 -5.21 -3.74
CA ASP A 35 -4.67 -6.54 -3.13
C ASP A 35 -6.10 -6.97 -2.81
N SER A 36 -6.56 -8.03 -3.48
CA SER A 36 -7.83 -8.65 -3.16
C SER A 36 -7.66 -9.59 -1.97
N SER A 37 -8.51 -9.45 -0.95
CA SER A 37 -8.50 -10.27 0.27
C SER A 37 -8.76 -11.77 0.02
N LEU A 38 -8.95 -12.18 -1.23
CA LEU A 38 -9.29 -13.56 -1.65
C LEU A 38 -8.08 -14.35 -2.18
N ASN A 39 -6.88 -13.78 -2.21
CA ASN A 39 -5.71 -14.50 -2.69
C ASN A 39 -5.05 -15.27 -1.52
N PRO A 40 -5.05 -16.62 -1.48
CA PRO A 40 -4.61 -17.40 -0.31
C PRO A 40 -3.12 -17.22 0.04
N PHE A 41 -2.29 -16.77 -0.90
CA PHE A 41 -0.90 -16.39 -0.66
C PHE A 41 -0.74 -15.10 0.19
N THR A 42 -1.81 -14.35 0.42
CA THR A 42 -1.81 -13.18 1.33
C THR A 42 -1.71 -13.56 2.81
N HIS A 43 -2.06 -14.80 3.18
CA HIS A 43 -2.15 -15.27 4.57
C HIS A 43 -0.93 -16.06 5.04
N PHE A 44 -0.17 -16.70 4.14
CA PHE A 44 0.98 -17.56 4.46
C PHE A 44 2.32 -17.01 3.93
N SER A 45 2.47 -15.69 3.93
CA SER A 45 3.76 -15.06 3.64
C SER A 45 4.60 -14.96 4.92
N VAL A 46 5.70 -15.72 4.98
CA VAL A 46 6.77 -15.56 5.99
C VAL A 46 7.54 -14.25 5.80
N GLN A 47 7.35 -13.57 4.65
CA GLN A 47 7.88 -12.24 4.39
C GLN A 47 7.01 -11.18 5.07
N LEU A 48 7.65 -10.46 5.99
CA LEU A 48 7.09 -9.36 6.77
C LEU A 48 6.78 -8.13 5.92
N SER A 49 7.41 -8.04 4.76
CA SER A 49 7.30 -6.94 3.82
C SER A 49 6.61 -7.41 2.54
N ARG A 50 5.57 -6.69 2.12
CA ARG A 50 4.91 -6.88 0.83
C ARG A 50 5.10 -5.63 -0.01
N ALA A 51 5.70 -5.79 -1.18
CA ALA A 51 5.84 -4.72 -2.14
C ALA A 51 4.69 -4.78 -3.15
N TYR A 52 4.12 -3.63 -3.47
CA TYR A 52 3.13 -3.46 -4.51
C TYR A 52 3.71 -2.47 -5.52
N GLU A 53 3.88 -2.91 -6.75
CA GLU A 53 4.32 -2.04 -7.85
C GLU A 53 3.13 -1.75 -8.75
N LEU A 54 2.96 -0.48 -9.06
CA LEU A 54 1.94 0.03 -9.96
C LEU A 54 2.58 1.07 -10.87
N GLN A 55 2.24 1.01 -12.15
CA GLN A 55 2.65 1.99 -13.13
C GLN A 55 1.54 3.03 -13.28
N ILE A 56 1.85 4.29 -13.01
CA ILE A 56 0.96 5.43 -13.22
C ILE A 56 1.61 6.31 -14.28
N GLU A 57 1.02 6.33 -15.48
CA GLU A 57 1.60 6.98 -16.65
C GLU A 57 3.06 6.56 -16.89
N ASN A 58 4.00 7.49 -16.71
CA ASN A 58 5.44 7.28 -16.89
C ASN A 58 6.20 7.04 -15.58
N SER A 59 5.51 7.08 -14.43
CA SER A 59 6.09 6.90 -13.11
C SER A 59 5.78 5.52 -12.52
N ILE A 60 6.82 4.87 -11.99
CA ILE A 60 6.69 3.61 -11.25
C ILE A 60 6.49 3.93 -9.78
N VAL A 61 5.35 3.53 -9.24
CA VAL A 61 4.99 3.73 -7.84
C VAL A 61 5.12 2.39 -7.12
N THR A 62 5.97 2.35 -6.10
CA THR A 62 6.19 1.17 -5.29
C THR A 62 5.70 1.44 -3.87
N VAL A 63 4.78 0.62 -3.37
CA VAL A 63 4.31 0.67 -1.99
C VAL A 63 4.84 -0.54 -1.25
N ILE A 64 5.69 -0.32 -0.24
CA ILE A 64 6.20 -1.38 0.62
C ILE A 64 5.44 -1.35 1.95
N LYS A 65 4.64 -2.38 2.20
CA LYS A 65 3.95 -2.61 3.47
C LYS A 65 4.79 -3.55 4.32
N THR A 66 5.23 -3.10 5.49
CA THR A 66 5.94 -3.92 6.47
C THR A 66 5.05 -4.18 7.68
N ARG A 67 4.89 -5.46 8.05
CA ARG A 67 4.16 -5.93 9.22
C ARG A 67 5.15 -6.33 10.32
N PRO A 68 4.83 -6.09 11.60
CA PRO A 68 5.67 -6.54 12.71
C PRO A 68 5.56 -8.07 12.93
N LEU A 69 6.72 -8.73 13.16
CA LEU A 69 6.83 -10.20 13.42
C LEU A 69 6.04 -10.66 14.65
N PHE A 70 6.14 -9.88 15.72
CA PHE A 70 5.62 -10.24 17.04
C PHE A 70 4.42 -9.35 17.38
N PHE A 71 3.36 -9.93 17.94
CA PHE A 71 2.11 -9.24 18.28
C PHE A 71 1.45 -8.56 17.07
N ALA A 72 1.31 -9.30 15.96
CA ALA A 72 0.72 -8.83 14.70
C ALA A 72 -0.71 -8.26 14.81
N GLY A 73 -1.41 -8.48 15.94
CA GLY A 73 -2.72 -7.89 16.22
C GLY A 73 -2.70 -6.55 16.99
N LEU A 74 -1.58 -6.14 17.58
CA LEU A 74 -1.50 -4.91 18.41
C LEU A 74 -0.54 -3.84 17.86
N ARG A 75 0.35 -4.20 16.93
CA ARG A 75 1.42 -3.31 16.49
C ARG A 75 1.12 -2.69 15.12
N LYS A 76 1.50 -1.42 14.99
CA LYS A 76 1.35 -0.62 13.77
C LYS A 76 2.07 -1.28 12.60
N HIS A 77 1.45 -1.22 11.43
CA HIS A 77 2.07 -1.54 10.15
C HIS A 77 2.75 -0.29 9.60
N ASN A 78 3.86 -0.46 8.90
CA ASN A 78 4.59 0.62 8.24
C ASN A 78 4.36 0.54 6.71
N TYR A 79 4.14 1.68 6.08
CA TYR A 79 3.92 1.82 4.65
C TYR A 79 4.90 2.85 4.10
N LYS A 80 5.75 2.43 3.17
CA LYS A 80 6.67 3.30 2.44
C LYS A 80 6.24 3.42 1.00
N PHE A 81 6.12 4.64 0.52
CA PHE A 81 5.74 4.98 -0.84
C PHE A 81 6.97 5.50 -1.58
N TYR A 82 7.29 4.86 -2.70
CA TYR A 82 8.37 5.25 -3.58
C TYR A 82 7.81 5.65 -4.94
N ILE A 83 8.38 6.69 -5.55
CA ILE A 83 8.13 7.07 -6.94
C ILE A 83 9.47 7.01 -7.65
N ASN A 84 9.58 6.24 -8.73
CA ASN A 84 10.83 6.05 -9.48
C ASN A 84 12.02 5.68 -8.57
N LYS A 85 11.76 4.80 -7.59
CA LYS A 85 12.70 4.34 -6.54
C LYS A 85 13.09 5.39 -5.48
N GLN A 86 12.54 6.59 -5.52
CA GLN A 86 12.76 7.61 -4.50
C GLN A 86 11.66 7.56 -3.44
N LEU A 87 12.03 7.48 -2.16
CA LEU A 87 11.06 7.51 -1.05
C LEU A 87 10.38 8.89 -1.00
N VAL A 88 9.06 8.91 -1.16
CA VAL A 88 8.27 10.15 -1.10
C VAL A 88 7.48 10.28 0.20
N LYS A 89 7.10 9.15 0.81
CA LYS A 89 6.29 9.17 2.03
C LYS A 89 6.44 7.89 2.84
N GLU A 90 6.43 8.03 4.15
CA GLU A 90 6.39 6.94 5.10
C GLU A 90 5.26 7.17 6.10
N ILE A 91 4.46 6.14 6.35
CA ILE A 91 3.28 6.21 7.20
C ILE A 91 3.20 4.97 8.07
N GLU A 92 2.96 5.18 9.35
CA GLU A 92 2.62 4.10 10.28
C GLU A 92 1.11 4.10 10.53
N SER A 93 0.47 2.94 10.35
CA SER A 93 -0.96 2.75 10.62
C SER A 93 -1.17 1.40 11.24
N MET A 94 -2.02 1.33 12.27
CA MET A 94 -2.62 0.07 12.73
C MET A 94 -3.46 -0.55 11.59
#